data_AF-A0A951SUM2-F1
#
_entry.id   AF-A0A951SUM2-F1
#
_cell.length_a   1.000
_cell.length_b   1.000
_cell.length_c   1.000
_cell.angle_alpha   90.00
_cell.angle_beta   90.00
_cell.angle_gamma   90.00
#
_symmetry.space_group_name_H-M   'P 1'
#
loop_
_entity.id
_entity.type
_entity.pdbx_description
1 polymer ?
#
loop_
_entity_poly.entity_id
_entity_poly.type
_entity_poly.pdbx_seq_one_letter_code
_entity_poly.pdbx_strand_id
1 'polypeptide(L)'
;KDFGIEPTDMKSLKVANRKQSAERVESILKGEGSEVENRMVSVNAAAVLTLFNDNLALDEAYQQVVEHLTDGKAFATLEKWRSYSFQPTSNV
;
A
#
# COMPACT_ATOMS: atom_id res chain seq x y z
N LYS A 1 -10.05 10.11 -14.06
CA LYS A 1 -9.57 11.42 -14.57
C LYS A 1 -8.60 12.10 -13.60
N ASP A 2 -8.94 12.21 -12.30
CA ASP A 2 -8.12 12.88 -11.27
C ASP A 2 -6.73 12.25 -11.02
N PHE A 3 -6.51 11.02 -11.49
CA PHE A 3 -5.25 10.29 -11.39
C PHE A 3 -4.71 9.83 -12.76
N GLY A 4 -5.34 10.24 -13.88
CA GLY A 4 -5.06 9.65 -15.21
C GLY A 4 -5.42 8.15 -15.34
N ILE A 5 -6.15 7.61 -14.36
CA ILE A 5 -6.54 6.20 -14.28
C ILE A 5 -7.90 5.95 -14.94
N GLU A 6 -7.96 4.95 -15.80
CA GLU A 6 -9.20 4.40 -16.34
C GLU A 6 -9.88 3.44 -15.34
N PRO A 7 -11.22 3.49 -15.20
CA PRO A 7 -11.96 2.54 -14.39
C PRO A 7 -11.64 1.09 -14.80
N THR A 8 -11.29 0.26 -13.83
CA THR A 8 -10.88 -1.14 -14.06
C THR A 8 -11.81 -2.10 -13.32
N ASP A 9 -12.12 -3.26 -13.92
CA ASP A 9 -12.92 -4.29 -13.27
C ASP A 9 -12.18 -4.83 -12.03
N MET A 10 -12.85 -4.81 -10.87
CA MET A 10 -12.32 -5.22 -9.58
C MET A 10 -12.44 -6.72 -9.30
N LYS A 11 -12.99 -7.52 -10.24
CA LYS A 11 -13.12 -8.98 -10.06
C LYS A 11 -11.81 -9.66 -9.70
N SER A 12 -10.67 -9.19 -10.23
CA SER A 12 -9.34 -9.73 -9.95
C SER A 12 -8.89 -9.54 -8.50
N LEU A 13 -9.47 -8.58 -7.77
CA LEU A 13 -9.10 -8.27 -6.38
C LEU A 13 -9.73 -9.22 -5.36
N LYS A 14 -10.71 -10.04 -5.77
CA LYS A 14 -11.38 -10.97 -4.86
C LYS A 14 -10.42 -12.06 -4.40
N VAL A 15 -10.45 -12.34 -3.09
CA VAL A 15 -9.70 -13.43 -2.44
C VAL A 15 -10.68 -14.37 -1.74
N ALA A 16 -10.33 -15.65 -1.65
CA ALA A 16 -11.21 -16.65 -1.06
C ALA A 16 -11.22 -16.62 0.48
N ASN A 17 -10.13 -16.16 1.11
CA ASN A 17 -9.99 -16.19 2.56
C ASN A 17 -8.90 -15.23 3.07
N ARG A 18 -8.80 -15.14 4.42
CA ARG A 18 -7.84 -14.28 5.12
C ARG A 18 -6.37 -14.58 4.79
N LYS A 19 -6.00 -15.86 4.63
CA LYS A 19 -4.62 -16.24 4.31
C LYS A 19 -4.20 -15.69 2.95
N GLN A 20 -5.02 -15.89 1.93
CA GLN A 20 -4.78 -15.34 0.60
C GLN A 20 -4.75 -13.80 0.60
N SER A 21 -5.60 -13.16 1.41
CA SER A 21 -5.56 -11.71 1.58
C SER A 21 -4.22 -11.24 2.14
N ALA A 22 -3.68 -11.92 3.14
CA ALA A 22 -2.41 -11.56 3.76
C ALA A 22 -1.23 -11.78 2.79
N GLU A 23 -1.21 -12.91 2.08
CA GLU A 23 -0.20 -13.22 1.05
C GLU A 23 -0.22 -12.18 -0.07
N ARG A 24 -1.41 -11.78 -0.51
CA ARG A 24 -1.59 -10.75 -1.54
C ARG A 24 -1.13 -9.37 -1.06
N VAL A 25 -1.51 -8.96 0.15
CA VAL A 25 -1.03 -7.69 0.72
C VAL A 25 0.50 -7.69 0.85
N GLU A 26 1.09 -8.80 1.30
CA GLU A 26 2.55 -8.90 1.41
C GLU A 26 3.23 -8.76 0.03
N SER A 27 2.70 -9.41 -1.00
CA SER A 27 3.21 -9.29 -2.38
C SER A 27 3.10 -7.86 -2.91
N ILE A 28 1.96 -7.18 -2.68
CA ILE A 28 1.79 -5.77 -3.06
C ILE A 28 2.84 -4.89 -2.38
N LEU A 29 3.06 -5.07 -1.07
CA LEU A 29 4.03 -4.26 -0.32
C LEU A 29 5.47 -4.50 -0.77
N LYS A 30 5.78 -5.69 -1.31
CA LYS A 30 7.08 -6.00 -1.94
C LYS A 30 7.25 -5.40 -3.35
N GLY A 31 6.21 -4.74 -3.88
CA GLY A 31 6.20 -4.24 -5.26
C GLY A 31 5.88 -5.30 -6.32
N GLU A 32 5.43 -6.48 -5.91
CA GLU A 32 5.13 -7.63 -6.78
C GLU A 32 3.65 -7.71 -7.16
N GLY A 33 2.83 -6.77 -6.69
CA GLY A 33 1.41 -6.70 -7.04
C GLY A 33 1.20 -6.43 -8.53
N SER A 34 0.06 -6.87 -9.05
CA SER A 34 -0.40 -6.51 -10.39
C SER A 34 -0.65 -5.00 -10.51
N GLU A 35 -0.71 -4.51 -11.75
CA GLU A 35 -1.00 -3.11 -12.01
C GLU A 35 -2.29 -2.63 -11.31
N VAL A 36 -3.35 -3.45 -11.33
CA VAL A 36 -4.64 -3.11 -10.69
C VAL A 36 -4.51 -3.05 -9.17
N GLU A 37 -3.78 -3.99 -8.57
CA GLU A 37 -3.57 -4.03 -7.12
C GLU A 37 -2.74 -2.83 -6.64
N ASN A 38 -1.60 -2.58 -7.30
CA ASN A 38 -0.72 -1.46 -6.97
C ASN A 38 -1.45 -0.13 -7.13
N ARG A 39 -2.22 0.03 -8.21
CA ARG A 39 -3.04 1.20 -8.48
C ARG A 39 -4.09 1.42 -7.39
N MET A 40 -4.83 0.39 -7.01
CA MET A 40 -5.88 0.49 -5.98
C MET A 40 -5.31 0.86 -4.61
N VAL A 41 -4.19 0.25 -4.22
CA VAL A 41 -3.52 0.61 -2.96
C VAL A 41 -2.96 2.03 -3.02
N SER A 42 -2.34 2.41 -4.14
CA SER A 42 -1.74 3.73 -4.31
C SER A 42 -2.77 4.86 -4.28
N VAL A 43 -3.91 4.70 -4.95
CA VAL A 43 -5.00 5.69 -4.91
C VAL A 43 -5.52 5.90 -3.48
N ASN A 44 -5.76 4.82 -2.73
CA ASN A 44 -6.25 4.93 -1.36
C ASN A 44 -5.22 5.56 -0.42
N ALA A 45 -3.95 5.16 -0.51
CA ALA A 45 -2.90 5.73 0.30
C ALA A 45 -2.62 7.20 -0.05
N ALA A 46 -2.66 7.58 -1.33
CA ALA A 46 -2.51 8.96 -1.77
C ALA A 46 -3.62 9.85 -1.20
N ALA A 47 -4.87 9.40 -1.28
CA ALA A 47 -5.99 10.11 -0.70
C ALA A 47 -5.85 10.30 0.82
N VAL A 48 -5.21 9.35 1.53
CA VAL A 48 -4.91 9.50 2.95
C VAL A 48 -3.80 10.53 3.18
N LEU A 49 -2.73 10.52 2.37
CA LEU A 49 -1.61 11.46 2.52
C LEU A 49 -2.05 12.92 2.37
N THR A 50 -2.97 13.20 1.44
CA THR A 50 -3.48 14.57 1.23
C THR A 50 -4.31 15.07 2.42
N LEU A 51 -4.88 14.18 3.25
CA LEU A 51 -5.56 14.59 4.50
C LEU A 51 -4.60 15.12 5.58
N PHE A 52 -3.31 14.81 5.46
CA PHE A 52 -2.28 15.23 6.43
C PHE A 52 -1.40 16.37 5.90
N ASN A 53 -1.60 16.78 4.64
CA ASN A 53 -0.86 17.88 4.03
C ASN A 53 -1.74 18.60 3.00
N ASP A 54 -2.30 19.73 3.39
CA ASP A 54 -3.19 20.56 2.55
C ASP A 54 -2.51 21.08 1.28
N ASN A 55 -1.18 21.08 1.22
CA ASN A 55 -0.40 21.53 0.06
C ASN A 55 0.05 20.37 -0.85
N LEU A 56 -0.25 19.12 -0.49
CA LEU A 56 0.12 17.97 -1.30
C LEU A 56 -0.98 17.69 -2.32
N ALA A 57 -0.68 17.88 -3.60
CA ALA A 57 -1.61 17.54 -4.65
C ALA A 57 -1.80 16.01 -4.72
N LEU A 58 -3.00 15.58 -5.13
CA LEU A 58 -3.40 14.18 -5.08
C LEU A 58 -2.61 13.29 -6.07
N ASP A 59 -2.22 13.85 -7.22
CA ASP A 59 -1.37 13.20 -8.23
C ASP A 59 0.09 13.08 -7.75
N GLU A 60 0.62 14.11 -7.09
CA GLU A 60 1.92 14.09 -6.43
C GLU A 60 1.94 13.02 -5.31
N ALA A 61 0.89 12.97 -4.48
CA ALA A 61 0.73 11.94 -3.45
C ALA A 61 0.69 10.53 -4.06
N TYR A 62 -0.03 10.35 -5.17
CA TYR A 62 -0.08 9.07 -5.88
C TYR A 62 1.29 8.64 -6.37
N GLN A 63 2.04 9.54 -7.01
CA GLN A 63 3.38 9.26 -7.50
C GLN A 63 4.33 8.89 -6.36
N GLN A 64 4.27 9.60 -5.22
CA GLN A 64 5.06 9.27 -4.03
C GLN A 64 4.73 7.87 -3.50
N VAL A 65 3.46 7.46 -3.48
CA VAL A 65 3.10 6.11 -3.02
C VAL A 65 3.58 5.04 -3.99
N VAL A 66 3.42 5.25 -5.29
CA VAL A 66 3.93 4.30 -6.31
C VAL A 66 5.42 4.10 -6.14
N GLU A 67 6.20 5.18 -6.01
CA GLU A 67 7.65 5.12 -5.75
C GLU A 67 7.96 4.40 -4.44
N HIS A 68 7.17 4.63 -3.39
CA HIS A 68 7.34 3.97 -2.09
C HIS A 68 7.09 2.45 -2.15
N LEU A 69 6.16 2.01 -3.00
CA LEU A 69 5.92 0.59 -3.29
C LEU A 69 7.04 -0.01 -4.12
N THR A 70 7.45 0.64 -5.21
CA THR A 70 8.48 0.12 -6.14
C THR A 70 9.86 0.03 -5.50
N ASP A 71 10.21 0.96 -4.62
CA ASP A 71 11.49 0.97 -3.90
C ASP A 71 11.54 -0.03 -2.73
N GLY A 72 10.46 -0.79 -2.49
CA GLY A 72 10.35 -1.76 -1.39
C GLY A 72 10.26 -1.14 0.01
N LYS A 73 10.14 0.19 0.10
CA LYS A 73 10.05 0.93 1.39
C LYS A 73 8.77 0.57 2.15
N ALA A 74 7.69 0.28 1.42
CA ALA A 74 6.43 -0.20 2.01
C ALA A 74 6.63 -1.53 2.76
N PHE A 75 7.29 -2.52 2.15
CA PHE A 75 7.62 -3.78 2.81
C PHE A 75 8.60 -3.61 3.97
N ALA A 76 9.62 -2.76 3.81
CA ALA A 76 10.56 -2.44 4.90
C ALA A 76 9.84 -1.87 6.14
N THR A 77 8.78 -1.07 5.93
CA THR A 77 7.94 -0.55 7.02
C THR A 77 7.16 -1.67 7.72
N LEU A 78 6.65 -2.65 6.98
CA LEU A 78 6.00 -3.83 7.57
C LEU A 78 6.99 -4.66 8.40
N GLU A 79 8.21 -4.89 7.91
CA GLU A 79 9.27 -5.60 8.66
C GLU A 79 9.66 -4.86 9.94
N LYS A 80 9.80 -3.53 9.85
CA LYS A 80 10.04 -2.69 11.02
C LYS A 80 8.90 -2.80 12.04
N TRP A 81 7.65 -2.77 11.59
CA TRP A 81 6.48 -2.95 12.46
C TRP A 81 6.45 -4.33 13.12
N ARG A 82 6.75 -5.41 12.37
CA ARG A 82 6.90 -6.77 12.91
C ARG A 82 7.95 -6.79 14.03
N SER A 83 9.09 -6.13 13.83
CA SER A 83 10.15 -6.08 14.84
C SER A 83 9.72 -5.47 16.18
N TYR A 84 8.78 -4.51 16.17
CA TYR A 84 8.21 -3.94 17.40
C TYR A 84 7.17 -4.86 18.05
N SER A 85 6.33 -5.49 17.24
CA SER A 85 5.27 -6.39 17.71
C SER A 85 5.81 -7.70 18.32
N PHE A 86 7.05 -8.07 17.99
CA PHE A 86 7.72 -9.26 18.52
C PHE A 86 8.78 -8.97 19.59
N GLN A 87 8.91 -7.72 20.07
CA GLN A 87 9.74 -7.48 21.24
C GLN A 87 9.10 -8.15 22.46
N PRO A 88 9.79 -9.06 23.18
CA PRO A 88 9.30 -9.53 24.45
C PRO A 88 9.17 -8.30 25.35
N THR A 89 7.99 -8.09 25.93
CA THR A 89 7.77 -7.05 26.93
C THR A 89 8.78 -7.30 28.05
N SER A 90 9.86 -6.52 28.07
CA SER A 90 10.76 -6.50 29.21
C SER A 90 9.98 -5.81 30.31
N ASN A 91 9.38 -6.62 31.18
CA ASN A 91 8.67 -6.16 32.36
C ASN A 91 9.65 -5.31 33.19
N VAL A 92 9.33 -4.02 33.34
CA VAL A 92 9.85 -3.15 34.39
C VAL A 92 8.90 -3.25 35.57
#